data_AF-A0AA96Q711-F1
#
_entry.id   AF-A0AA96Q711-F1
#
_cell.length_a   1.000
_cell.length_b   1.000
_cell.length_c   1.000
_cell.angle_alpha   90.00
_cell.angle_beta   90.00
_cell.angle_gamma   90.00
#
_symmetry.space_group_name_H-M   'P 1'
#
loop_
_entity.id
_entity.type
_entity.pdbx_description
1 polymer ?
#
loop_
_entity_poly.entity_id
_entity_poly.type
_entity_poly.pdbx_seq_one_letter_code
_entity_poly.pdbx_strand_id
1 'polypeptide(L)'
;MMGQIQYILANPLTYTVLLLKSIARTAVAYTLCRFPWLDLAYCGIFPAAASFVTAALLLLAGFVREKGEDCPVVGKWYKLLLAVMIFGVVCVIWTSLYGTFSVVGAAAIDGVQARYYIPLMLPFLYLFGNRKLVWKGSRVWYYRVLFLGAALLNGYGIYQYILKATLF
;
A
#
# COMPACT_ATOMS: atom_id res chain seq x y z
N MET A 1 -9.87 -17.90 -18.77
CA MET A 1 -8.41 -17.69 -18.92
C MET A 1 -7.97 -17.56 -20.38
N MET A 2 -8.32 -18.49 -21.28
CA MET A 2 -7.85 -18.44 -22.69
C MET A 2 -8.27 -17.15 -23.43
N GLY A 3 -9.52 -16.70 -23.24
CA GLY A 3 -10.02 -15.46 -23.88
C GLY A 3 -9.35 -14.18 -23.38
N GLN A 4 -8.97 -14.10 -22.09
CA GLN A 4 -8.25 -12.94 -21.55
C GLN A 4 -6.85 -12.81 -22.15
N ILE A 5 -6.12 -13.93 -22.24
CA ILE A 5 -4.78 -13.97 -22.83
C ILE A 5 -4.84 -13.62 -24.31
N GLN A 6 -5.80 -14.20 -25.05
CA GLN A 6 -6.00 -13.88 -26.46
C GLN A 6 -6.30 -12.39 -26.67
N TYR A 7 -7.11 -11.78 -25.81
CA TYR A 7 -7.41 -10.35 -25.88
C TYR A 7 -6.18 -9.46 -25.67
N ILE A 8 -5.34 -9.80 -24.67
CA ILE A 8 -4.09 -9.07 -24.40
C ILE A 8 -3.15 -9.13 -25.62
N LEU A 9 -3.01 -10.31 -26.22
CA LEU A 9 -2.14 -10.51 -27.38
C LEU A 9 -2.70 -9.87 -28.66
N ALA A 10 -4.02 -9.89 -28.84
CA ALA A 10 -4.66 -9.28 -30.00
C ALA A 10 -4.71 -7.75 -29.94
N ASN A 11 -4.80 -7.16 -28.74
CA ASN A 11 -4.95 -5.71 -28.56
C ASN A 11 -4.03 -5.16 -27.45
N PRO A 12 -2.70 -5.22 -27.62
CA PRO A 12 -1.74 -4.89 -26.57
C PRO A 12 -1.81 -3.43 -26.11
N LEU A 13 -2.05 -2.50 -27.04
CA LEU A 13 -2.16 -1.06 -26.72
C LEU A 13 -3.44 -0.75 -25.93
N THR A 14 -4.58 -1.29 -26.37
CA THR A 14 -5.88 -1.11 -25.69
C THR A 14 -5.83 -1.67 -24.28
N TYR A 15 -5.22 -2.84 -24.09
CA TYR A 15 -5.01 -3.43 -22.77
C TYR A 15 -4.10 -2.57 -21.89
N THR A 16 -3.00 -2.03 -22.43
CA THR A 16 -2.09 -1.16 -21.68
C THR A 16 -2.79 0.09 -21.16
N VAL A 17 -3.64 0.72 -22.00
CA VAL A 17 -4.44 1.88 -21.58
C VAL A 17 -5.44 1.49 -20.49
N LEU A 18 -6.13 0.36 -20.63
CA LEU A 18 -7.05 -0.17 -19.62
C LEU A 18 -6.33 -0.39 -18.28
N LEU A 19 -5.16 -1.02 -18.32
CA LEU A 19 -4.33 -1.31 -17.16
C LEU A 19 -3.94 -0.02 -16.42
N LEU A 20 -3.33 0.94 -17.13
CA LEU A 20 -2.88 2.20 -16.54
C LEU A 20 -4.04 3.04 -15.99
N LYS A 21 -5.17 3.09 -16.72
CA LYS A 21 -6.36 3.81 -16.28
C LYS A 21 -6.95 3.19 -15.01
N SER A 22 -6.94 1.86 -14.91
CA SER A 22 -7.45 1.17 -13.74
C SER A 22 -6.55 1.37 -12.52
N ILE A 23 -5.22 1.27 -12.70
CA ILE A 23 -4.23 1.60 -11.66
C ILE A 23 -4.41 3.04 -11.17
N ALA A 24 -4.51 4.01 -12.09
CA ALA A 24 -4.63 5.42 -11.75
C ALA A 24 -5.92 5.74 -10.98
N ARG A 25 -7.04 5.10 -11.33
CA ARG A 25 -8.33 5.28 -10.65
C ARG A 25 -8.26 4.88 -9.18
N THR A 26 -7.56 3.80 -8.87
CA THR A 26 -7.48 3.27 -7.49
C THR A 26 -6.24 3.73 -6.72
N ALA A 27 -5.28 4.38 -7.39
CA ALA A 27 -4.00 4.78 -6.78
C ALA A 27 -4.20 5.62 -5.51
N VAL A 28 -5.04 6.66 -5.57
CA VAL A 28 -5.32 7.53 -4.41
C VAL A 28 -6.07 6.75 -3.32
N ALA A 29 -7.05 5.95 -3.71
CA ALA A 29 -7.86 5.18 -2.78
C ALA A 29 -7.01 4.19 -1.97
N TYR A 30 -6.10 3.47 -2.62
CA TYR A 30 -5.27 2.42 -1.99
C TYR A 30 -4.01 2.95 -1.30
N THR A 31 -3.63 4.21 -1.52
CA THR A 31 -2.47 4.83 -0.86
C THR A 31 -2.85 5.75 0.31
N LEU A 32 -4.00 6.41 0.27
CA LEU A 32 -4.37 7.45 1.26
C LEU A 32 -5.68 7.17 2.00
N CYS A 33 -6.72 6.71 1.30
CA CYS A 33 -8.07 6.61 1.89
C CYS A 33 -8.36 5.26 2.54
N ARG A 34 -7.88 4.17 1.95
CA ARG A 34 -8.09 2.80 2.40
C ARG A 34 -6.74 2.12 2.55
N PHE A 35 -6.13 2.33 3.72
CA PHE A 35 -4.85 1.68 3.98
C PHE A 35 -5.03 0.15 3.98
N PRO A 36 -4.15 -0.58 3.28
CA PRO A 36 -4.20 -2.04 3.22
C PRO A 36 -4.25 -2.72 4.59
N TRP A 37 -3.64 -2.09 5.59
CA TRP A 37 -3.50 -2.57 6.96
C TRP A 37 -4.76 -2.40 7.82
N LEU A 38 -5.75 -1.66 7.33
CA LEU A 38 -6.98 -1.34 8.06
C LEU A 38 -8.22 -1.96 7.42
N ASP A 39 -8.00 -2.89 6.50
CA ASP A 39 -9.04 -3.69 5.87
C ASP A 39 -9.00 -5.09 6.47
N LEU A 40 -9.88 -5.35 7.44
CA LEU A 40 -9.98 -6.66 8.08
C LEU A 40 -10.86 -7.62 7.26
N ALA A 41 -11.04 -7.34 5.96
CA ALA A 41 -11.85 -8.10 5.04
C ALA A 41 -13.27 -8.34 5.59
N TYR A 42 -13.56 -9.57 6.02
CA TYR A 42 -14.88 -9.96 6.52
C TYR A 42 -15.24 -9.32 7.87
N CYS A 43 -14.26 -8.92 8.68
CA CYS A 43 -14.53 -8.27 9.97
C CYS A 43 -14.87 -6.78 9.84
N GLY A 44 -14.67 -6.19 8.65
CA GLY A 44 -14.99 -4.79 8.38
C GLY A 44 -13.78 -3.91 8.09
N ILE A 45 -14.08 -2.64 7.81
CA ILE A 45 -13.12 -1.63 7.36
C ILE A 45 -13.11 -0.51 8.39
N PHE A 46 -11.92 -0.11 8.82
CA PHE A 46 -11.75 1.01 9.74
C PHE A 46 -12.28 2.34 9.16
N PRO A 47 -12.67 3.30 10.01
CA PRO A 47 -13.05 4.63 9.56
C PRO A 47 -11.88 5.34 8.86
N ALA A 48 -12.19 6.23 7.91
CA ALA A 48 -11.19 6.99 7.16
C ALA A 48 -10.22 7.80 8.05
N ALA A 49 -10.66 8.22 9.26
CA ALA A 49 -9.78 8.86 10.24
C ALA A 49 -8.60 7.98 10.65
N ALA A 50 -8.81 6.66 10.82
CA ALA A 50 -7.77 5.71 11.17
C ALA A 50 -6.74 5.54 10.04
N SER A 51 -7.17 5.68 8.77
CA SER A 51 -6.28 5.72 7.60
C SER A 51 -5.27 6.87 7.71
N PHE A 52 -5.72 8.07 8.11
CA PHE A 52 -4.81 9.21 8.28
C PHE A 52 -3.82 9.02 9.44
N VAL A 53 -4.26 8.43 10.55
CA VAL A 53 -3.35 8.09 11.66
C VAL A 53 -2.30 7.09 11.22
N THR A 54 -2.70 6.05 10.47
CA THR A 54 -1.78 5.04 9.93
C THR A 54 -0.79 5.64 8.94
N ALA A 55 -1.27 6.53 8.06
CA ALA A 55 -0.41 7.30 7.16
C ALA A 55 0.63 8.09 7.95
N ALA A 56 0.20 8.82 8.98
CA ALA A 56 1.10 9.63 9.81
C ALA A 56 2.16 8.78 10.52
N LEU A 57 1.78 7.62 11.07
CA LEU A 57 2.71 6.68 11.70
C LEU A 57 3.70 6.09 10.69
N LEU A 58 3.23 5.73 9.48
CA LEU A 58 4.10 5.23 8.41
C LEU A 58 5.06 6.30 7.88
N LEU A 59 4.58 7.55 7.76
CA LEU A 59 5.43 8.67 7.38
C LEU A 59 6.48 8.96 8.45
N LEU A 60 6.07 8.92 9.73
CA LEU A 60 6.99 9.05 10.86
C LEU A 60 8.05 7.94 10.80
N ALA A 61 7.64 6.67 10.67
CA ALA A 61 8.54 5.53 10.61
C ALA A 61 9.45 5.51 9.38
N GLY A 62 8.95 5.93 8.21
CA GLY A 62 9.67 5.86 6.94
C GLY A 62 10.57 7.06 6.66
N PHE A 63 10.22 8.24 7.16
CA PHE A 63 10.93 9.49 6.85
C PHE A 63 11.66 10.12 8.02
N VAL A 64 11.15 9.97 9.25
CA VAL A 64 11.78 10.56 10.43
C VAL A 64 12.76 9.57 11.01
N ARG A 65 14.01 9.99 11.08
CA ARG A 65 15.12 9.13 11.51
C ARG A 65 15.33 9.21 13.00
N GLU A 66 15.82 8.14 13.56
CA GLU A 66 16.37 8.18 14.90
C GLU A 66 17.75 8.86 14.92
N LYS A 67 18.13 9.46 16.05
CA LYS A 67 19.44 10.07 16.25
C LYS A 67 20.51 8.97 16.34
N GLY A 68 21.41 8.91 15.37
CA GLY A 68 22.53 7.95 15.33
C GLY A 68 22.32 6.77 14.38
N GLU A 69 21.26 6.77 13.58
CA GLU A 69 21.00 5.74 12.58
C GLU A 69 21.71 6.06 11.26
N ASP A 70 22.76 5.31 10.94
CA ASP A 70 23.43 5.37 9.64
C ASP A 70 22.57 4.66 8.59
N CYS A 71 21.94 5.42 7.68
CA CYS A 71 21.38 4.81 6.48
C CYS A 71 22.34 4.91 5.29
N PRO A 72 22.48 3.81 4.54
CA PRO A 72 23.08 3.86 3.21
C PRO A 72 22.26 4.79 2.32
N VAL A 73 22.91 5.78 1.71
CA VAL A 73 22.27 6.57 0.66
C VAL A 73 22.22 5.72 -0.59
N VAL A 74 21.01 5.35 -0.98
CA VAL A 74 20.76 4.66 -2.23
C VAL A 74 21.10 5.60 -3.38
N GLY A 75 22.01 5.18 -4.24
CA GLY A 75 22.35 5.91 -5.46
C GLY A 75 21.11 6.11 -6.35
N LYS A 76 21.07 7.22 -7.10
CA LYS A 76 19.93 7.56 -7.97
C LYS A 76 19.54 6.42 -8.92
N TRP A 77 20.53 5.68 -9.42
CA TRP A 77 20.32 4.52 -10.29
C TRP A 77 19.54 3.39 -9.59
N TYR A 78 19.95 3.02 -8.37
CA TYR A 78 19.25 2.01 -7.59
C TYR A 78 17.82 2.45 -7.21
N LYS A 79 17.59 3.75 -6.97
CA LYS A 79 16.23 4.28 -6.80
C LYS A 79 15.39 4.13 -8.06
N LEU A 80 15.95 4.42 -9.23
CA LEU A 80 15.26 4.22 -10.50
C LEU A 80 14.93 2.73 -10.73
N LEU A 81 15.89 1.84 -10.52
CA LEU A 81 15.66 0.39 -10.61
C LEU A 81 14.57 -0.07 -9.66
N LEU A 82 14.59 0.40 -8.40
CA LEU A 82 13.56 0.08 -7.42
C LEU A 82 12.17 0.58 -7.84
N ALA A 83 12.09 1.78 -8.42
CA ALA A 83 10.83 2.32 -8.93
C ALA A 83 10.29 1.49 -10.12
N VAL A 84 11.16 1.09 -11.05
CA VAL A 84 10.79 0.21 -12.17
C VAL A 84 10.32 -1.15 -11.66
N MET A 85 11.00 -1.75 -10.68
CA MET A 85 10.59 -3.02 -10.09
C MET A 85 9.23 -2.92 -9.39
N ILE A 86 9.00 -1.87 -8.59
CA ILE A 86 7.71 -1.65 -7.94
C ILE A 86 6.60 -1.53 -8.99
N PHE A 87 6.81 -0.73 -10.03
CA PHE A 87 5.83 -0.57 -11.10
C PHE A 87 5.58 -1.88 -11.85
N GLY A 88 6.64 -2.64 -12.16
CA GLY A 88 6.53 -3.96 -12.79
C GLY A 88 5.71 -4.93 -11.97
N VAL A 89 5.94 -5.01 -10.65
CA VAL A 89 5.15 -5.87 -9.75
C VAL A 89 3.68 -5.44 -9.72
N VAL A 90 3.40 -4.13 -9.69
CA VAL A 90 2.01 -3.63 -9.80
C VAL A 90 1.37 -4.10 -11.11
N CYS A 91 2.04 -3.96 -12.25
CA CYS A 91 1.50 -4.43 -13.53
C CYS A 91 1.22 -5.95 -13.52
N VAL A 92 2.08 -6.76 -12.90
CA VAL A 92 1.89 -8.21 -12.75
C VAL A 92 0.69 -8.52 -11.86
N ILE A 93 0.52 -7.83 -10.73
CA ILE A 93 -0.65 -8.00 -9.83
C ILE A 93 -1.95 -7.71 -10.58
N TRP A 94 -2.01 -6.62 -11.34
CA TRP A 94 -3.22 -6.27 -12.10
C TRP A 94 -3.50 -7.24 -13.23
N THR A 95 -2.45 -7.67 -13.94
CA THR A 95 -2.59 -8.62 -15.05
C THR A 95 -3.07 -9.98 -14.57
N SER A 96 -2.58 -10.46 -13.42
CA SER A 96 -3.05 -11.72 -12.84
C SER A 96 -4.52 -11.67 -12.41
N LEU A 97 -4.97 -10.53 -11.87
CA LEU A 97 -6.35 -10.34 -11.45
C LEU A 97 -7.31 -10.12 -12.62
N TYR A 98 -6.87 -9.45 -13.69
CA TYR A 98 -7.62 -9.40 -14.94
C TYR A 98 -7.91 -10.81 -15.48
N GLY A 99 -6.91 -11.70 -15.46
CA GLY A 99 -7.06 -13.08 -15.92
C GLY A 99 -8.04 -13.95 -15.10
N THR A 100 -8.32 -13.55 -13.86
CA THR A 100 -9.07 -14.36 -12.89
C THR A 100 -10.47 -13.81 -12.61
N PHE A 101 -10.61 -12.49 -12.50
CA PHE A 101 -11.81 -11.84 -11.99
C PHE A 101 -12.53 -10.94 -13.00
N SER A 102 -11.90 -10.62 -14.14
CA SER A 102 -12.49 -9.71 -15.13
C SER A 102 -13.00 -10.45 -16.35
N VAL A 103 -14.16 -10.01 -16.85
CA VAL A 103 -14.69 -10.44 -18.15
C VAL A 103 -13.86 -9.81 -19.28
N VAL A 104 -13.75 -10.53 -20.40
CA VAL A 104 -13.00 -10.06 -21.57
C VAL A 104 -13.67 -8.80 -22.11
N GLY A 105 -12.89 -7.72 -22.28
CA GLY A 105 -13.42 -6.44 -22.77
C GLY A 105 -14.11 -5.57 -21.71
N ALA A 106 -13.98 -5.90 -20.42
CA ALA A 106 -14.45 -5.03 -19.34
C ALA A 106 -13.79 -3.63 -19.39
N ALA A 107 -14.55 -2.61 -19.00
CA ALA A 107 -14.07 -1.22 -18.95
C ALA A 107 -13.15 -0.91 -17.73
N ALA A 108 -13.01 -1.87 -16.83
CA ALA A 108 -12.13 -1.82 -15.66
C ALA A 108 -11.69 -3.23 -15.25
N ILE A 109 -10.58 -3.33 -14.53
CA ILE A 109 -10.10 -4.59 -13.94
C ILE A 109 -10.65 -4.69 -12.52
N ASP A 110 -11.37 -5.79 -12.25
CA ASP A 110 -11.98 -6.07 -10.95
C ASP A 110 -11.10 -6.98 -10.08
N GLY A 111 -11.40 -7.02 -8.78
CA GLY A 111 -10.77 -7.94 -7.83
C GLY A 111 -9.46 -7.46 -7.19
N VAL A 112 -8.91 -6.32 -7.61
CA VAL A 112 -7.72 -5.72 -7.00
C VAL A 112 -8.07 -5.12 -5.65
N GLN A 113 -7.36 -5.54 -4.60
CA GLN A 113 -7.55 -5.07 -3.24
C GLN A 113 -6.28 -4.39 -2.70
N ALA A 114 -6.45 -3.45 -1.78
CA ALA A 114 -5.36 -2.68 -1.20
C ALA A 114 -4.27 -3.57 -0.57
N ARG A 115 -4.64 -4.72 0.03
CA ARG A 115 -3.70 -5.69 0.64
C ARG A 115 -2.59 -6.18 -0.28
N TYR A 116 -2.80 -6.20 -1.60
CA TYR A 116 -1.76 -6.64 -2.55
C TYR A 116 -0.57 -5.67 -2.63
N TYR A 117 -0.73 -4.44 -2.13
CA TYR A 117 0.31 -3.42 -2.13
C TYR A 117 1.14 -3.40 -0.84
N ILE A 118 0.77 -4.16 0.20
CA ILE A 118 1.49 -4.21 1.49
C ILE A 118 2.99 -4.48 1.30
N PRO A 119 3.42 -5.51 0.54
CA PRO A 119 4.84 -5.80 0.38
C PRO A 119 5.61 -4.70 -0.35
N LEU A 120 4.91 -3.88 -1.15
CA LEU A 120 5.49 -2.81 -1.95
C LEU A 120 5.64 -1.50 -1.16
N MET A 121 4.96 -1.36 -0.03
CA MET A 121 4.96 -0.12 0.76
C MET A 121 6.35 0.23 1.30
N LEU A 122 7.08 -0.74 1.86
CA LEU A 122 8.42 -0.49 2.40
C LEU A 122 9.42 -0.12 1.29
N PRO A 123 9.53 -0.88 0.17
CA PRO A 123 10.30 -0.47 -1.00
C PRO A 123 9.92 0.93 -1.51
N PHE A 124 8.64 1.25 -1.53
CA PHE A 124 8.13 2.56 -1.96
C PHE A 124 8.60 3.68 -1.02
N LEU A 125 8.49 3.52 0.30
CA LEU A 125 8.99 4.50 1.27
C LEU A 125 10.51 4.71 1.12
N TYR A 126 11.25 3.63 0.84
CA TYR A 126 12.71 3.68 0.66
C TYR A 126 13.15 4.55 -0.53
N LEU A 127 12.34 4.65 -1.60
CA LEU A 127 12.61 5.57 -2.72
C LEU A 127 12.76 7.02 -2.25
N PHE A 128 11.91 7.43 -1.32
CA PHE A 128 11.81 8.80 -0.83
C PHE A 128 12.60 9.05 0.46
N GLY A 129 13.26 8.03 1.00
CA GLY A 129 14.11 8.14 2.18
C GLY A 129 15.12 9.30 2.03
N ASN A 130 15.16 10.16 3.04
CA ASN A 130 15.95 11.40 3.05
C ASN A 130 16.66 11.58 4.40
N ARG A 131 17.87 12.15 4.43
CA ARG A 131 18.68 12.41 5.63
C ARG A 131 18.25 13.63 6.46
N LYS A 132 17.34 14.45 5.94
CA LYS A 132 17.02 15.77 6.52
C LYS A 132 16.12 15.72 7.75
N LEU A 133 15.26 14.71 7.87
CA LEU A 133 14.29 14.60 8.97
C LEU A 133 14.85 13.69 10.05
N VAL A 134 15.27 14.29 11.18
CA VAL A 134 15.82 13.57 12.34
C VAL A 134 15.00 13.90 13.57
N TRP A 135 14.64 12.87 14.33
CA TRP A 135 14.00 12.98 15.62
C TRP A 135 14.96 13.58 16.64
N LYS A 136 14.57 14.71 17.25
CA LYS A 136 15.39 15.42 18.23
C LYS A 136 15.24 14.88 19.66
N GLY A 137 14.17 14.13 19.95
CA GLY A 137 13.90 13.56 21.28
C GLY A 137 14.73 12.30 21.56
N SER A 138 14.45 11.65 22.70
CA SER A 138 15.10 10.37 23.01
C SER A 138 14.61 9.26 22.08
N ARG A 139 15.51 8.30 21.81
CA ARG A 139 15.23 7.03 21.11
C ARG A 139 13.99 6.33 21.66
N VAL A 140 13.90 6.25 22.98
CA VAL A 140 12.81 5.58 23.69
C VAL A 140 11.48 6.26 23.38
N TRP A 141 11.44 7.60 23.33
CA TRP A 141 10.22 8.32 23.00
C TRP A 141 9.77 8.12 21.56
N TYR A 142 10.71 8.06 20.61
CA TYR A 142 10.41 7.79 19.21
C TYR A 142 9.66 6.46 19.04
N TYR A 143 10.24 5.37 19.56
CA TYR A 143 9.59 4.05 19.49
C TYR A 143 8.31 3.97 20.31
N ARG A 144 8.25 4.62 21.48
CA ARG A 144 7.01 4.66 22.28
C ARG A 144 5.87 5.28 21.49
N VAL A 145 6.07 6.40 20.80
CA VAL A 145 5.02 7.04 19.99
C VAL A 145 4.55 6.10 18.87
N LEU A 146 5.48 5.48 18.15
CA LEU A 146 5.16 4.55 17.06
C LEU A 146 4.38 3.32 17.56
N PHE A 147 4.92 2.63 18.56
CA PHE A 147 4.31 1.40 19.07
C PHE A 147 3.00 1.67 19.83
N LEU A 148 2.91 2.77 20.59
CA LEU A 148 1.67 3.14 21.26
C LEU A 148 0.58 3.51 20.25
N GLY A 149 0.93 4.30 19.23
CA GLY A 149 0.00 4.63 18.14
C GLY A 149 -0.51 3.38 17.42
N ALA A 150 0.38 2.47 17.07
CA ALA A 150 0.01 1.19 16.45
C ALA A 150 -0.84 0.31 17.39
N ALA A 151 -0.49 0.24 18.67
CA ALA A 151 -1.22 -0.56 19.66
C ALA A 151 -2.63 -0.01 19.91
N LEU A 152 -2.80 1.30 20.05
CA LEU A 152 -4.12 1.92 20.21
C LEU A 152 -5.00 1.69 18.98
N LEU A 153 -4.43 1.80 17.79
CA LEU A 153 -5.15 1.55 16.54
C LEU A 153 -5.61 0.09 16.43
N ASN A 154 -4.73 -0.86 16.69
CA ASN A 154 -5.07 -2.28 16.67
C ASN A 154 -6.07 -2.64 17.78
N GLY A 155 -5.89 -2.10 18.99
CA GLY A 155 -6.81 -2.29 20.11
C GLY A 155 -8.21 -1.75 19.81
N TYR A 156 -8.31 -0.56 19.21
CA TYR A 156 -9.58 -0.01 18.73
C TYR A 156 -10.22 -0.94 17.69
N GLY A 157 -9.44 -1.44 16.74
CA GLY A 157 -9.92 -2.37 15.72
C GLY A 157 -10.49 -3.65 16.30
N ILE A 158 -9.74 -4.30 17.19
CA ILE A 158 -10.16 -5.53 17.87
C ILE A 158 -11.44 -5.28 18.67
N TYR A 159 -11.51 -4.16 19.41
CA TYR A 159 -12.71 -3.84 20.17
C TYR A 159 -13.94 -3.63 19.27
N GLN A 160 -13.84 -2.82 18.22
CA GLN A 160 -14.99 -2.48 17.37
C GLN A 160 -15.44 -3.63 16.47
N TYR A 161 -14.49 -4.30 15.83
CA TYR A 161 -14.78 -5.24 14.73
C TYR A 161 -14.77 -6.71 15.17
N ILE A 162 -14.19 -7.04 16.32
CA ILE A 162 -14.15 -8.41 16.83
C ILE A 162 -15.01 -8.53 18.08
N LEU A 163 -14.68 -7.81 19.16
CA LEU A 163 -15.33 -8.00 20.46
C LEU A 163 -16.76 -7.46 20.50
N LYS A 164 -17.00 -6.25 19.98
CA LYS A 164 -18.35 -5.69 19.92
C LYS A 164 -19.25 -6.45 18.95
N ALA A 165 -18.68 -7.01 17.88
CA ALA A 165 -19.41 -7.78 16.88
C ALA A 165 -19.79 -9.19 17.37
N THR A 166 -19.11 -9.76 18.37
CA THR A 166 -19.44 -11.08 18.94
C THR A 166 -20.33 -11.02 20.18
N LEU A 167 -20.48 -9.84 20.80
CA LEU A 167 -21.31 -9.63 21.99
C LEU A 167 -22.80 -9.31 21.65
N PHE A 168 -23.14 -9.27 20.36
CA PHE A 168 -24.50 -9.10 19.82
C PHE A 168 -24.72 -10.08 18.69
#